data_AF-A0A835H0F0-F1
#
_entry.id   AF-A0A835H0F0-F1
#
_cell.length_a   1.000
_cell.length_b   1.000
_cell.length_c   1.000
_cell.angle_alpha   90.00
_cell.angle_beta   90.00
_cell.angle_gamma   90.00
#
_symmetry.space_group_name_H-M   'P 1'
#
loop_
_entity.id
_entity.type
_entity.pdbx_description
1 polymer ?
#
loop_
_entity_poly.entity_id
_entity_poly.type
_entity_poly.pdbx_seq_one_letter_code
_entity_poly.pdbx_strand_id
1 'polypeptide(L)'
;MKETCIGKKSSNEDVVESSSQVLRNKNRKCRDIVFLVIFIAFWIAMIVNSSFAFNKGNPLRLTYGLDYKGNVCGNRHADPDLRELELQYWLNPNQVYESGLKSSEFKLKNARSICLMECPIPSDDALNWVCDYPEGEIRISVDDWIDRNYDYFEYLTPAMRNSSLQLQGPCYPVIFPSVNVHWSCQFIARASNMSLKHWEQMGGAHIVEDIRIDKDIHRYINSRTAVLKRYVADVGKSWPVLIVCGGILPLLLSITWLLMIQFCVAGMPWITIVVFDILIISATMFFYLKAGWIGNNAITPIIGEHDPYVHISGREQNHLHAIAVLMTAVMIIAVLSSIAIARRILMATSVLKASSDVN
;
A
#
# COMPACT_ATOMS: atom_id res chain seq x y z
N MET A 1 4.58 51.68 -10.15
CA MET A 1 3.70 50.71 -9.49
C MET A 1 4.46 50.08 -8.33
N LYS A 2 4.28 50.60 -7.12
CA LYS A 2 4.86 50.06 -5.88
C LYS A 2 3.67 49.75 -4.98
N GLU A 3 3.34 48.47 -4.84
CA GLU A 3 2.39 48.02 -3.84
C GLU A 3 3.09 48.00 -2.47
N THR A 4 2.45 48.66 -1.52
CA THR A 4 2.93 48.89 -0.16
C THR A 4 2.56 47.68 0.71
N CYS A 5 3.53 47.01 1.32
CA CYS A 5 3.24 46.06 2.38
C CYS A 5 2.75 46.81 3.63
N ILE A 6 1.54 46.47 4.08
CA ILE A 6 0.93 46.98 5.30
C ILE A 6 1.71 46.43 6.51
N GLY A 7 2.46 47.31 7.18
CA GLY A 7 3.01 47.09 8.52
C GLY A 7 2.62 48.28 9.39
N LYS A 8 1.53 48.12 10.15
CA LYS A 8 1.01 49.12 11.08
C LYS A 8 2.06 49.40 12.16
N LYS A 9 2.55 50.64 12.24
CA LYS A 9 3.46 51.09 13.29
C LYS A 9 2.70 52.11 14.15
N SER A 10 2.34 51.73 15.37
CA SER A 10 1.90 52.66 16.40
C SER A 10 3.13 53.11 17.19
N SER A 11 3.22 54.41 17.36
CA SER A 11 4.30 55.16 18.03
C SER A 11 4.09 55.17 19.54
N ASN A 12 5.16 54.98 20.32
CA ASN A 12 5.75 55.99 21.22
C ASN A 12 6.78 55.34 22.17
N GLU A 13 7.92 56.04 22.33
CA GLU A 13 8.72 56.24 23.56
C GLU A 13 9.32 54.99 24.27
N ASP A 14 10.57 54.92 24.72
CA ASP A 14 11.72 55.81 24.67
C ASP A 14 12.98 55.02 25.11
N VAL A 15 14.13 55.41 24.56
CA VAL A 15 15.50 55.26 25.13
C VAL A 15 16.07 53.84 25.36
N VAL A 16 17.03 53.48 24.50
CA VAL A 16 18.33 52.77 24.70
C VAL A 16 18.63 52.01 23.41
N GLU A 17 19.16 52.69 22.39
CA GLU A 17 19.59 51.99 21.16
C GLU A 17 20.74 52.72 20.43
N SER A 18 21.94 52.74 21.02
CA SER A 18 23.13 53.32 20.35
C SER A 18 24.08 52.29 19.71
N SER A 19 23.77 50.99 19.72
CA SER A 19 24.67 49.96 19.15
C SER A 19 24.04 49.02 18.12
N SER A 20 22.71 49.01 17.96
CA SER A 20 21.99 48.11 17.03
C SER A 20 21.44 48.80 15.77
N GLN A 21 21.63 50.11 15.61
CA GLN A 21 21.11 50.84 14.43
C GLN A 21 21.96 50.71 13.16
N VAL A 22 23.23 50.28 13.23
CA VAL A 22 24.09 50.16 12.03
C VAL A 22 23.73 48.95 11.14
N LEU A 23 22.98 47.97 11.65
CA LEU A 23 22.51 46.82 10.86
C LEU A 23 21.07 46.94 10.37
N ARG A 24 20.37 48.05 10.68
CA ARG A 24 18.93 48.20 10.45
C ARG A 24 18.58 49.12 9.29
N ASN A 25 19.36 49.09 8.20
CA ASN A 25 18.90 49.71 6.96
C ASN A 25 19.53 49.14 5.68
N LYS A 26 19.57 47.80 5.56
CA LYS A 26 19.63 47.19 4.22
C LYS A 26 18.20 47.03 3.74
N ASN A 27 17.82 47.81 2.72
CA ASN A 27 16.61 47.60 1.92
C ASN A 27 16.56 46.12 1.51
N ARG A 28 15.79 45.30 2.25
CA ARG A 28 15.57 43.90 1.93
C ARG A 28 14.68 43.88 0.68
N LYS A 29 15.30 43.86 -0.50
CA LYS A 29 14.59 43.61 -1.76
C LYS A 29 14.01 42.20 -1.65
N CYS A 30 12.70 42.03 -1.84
CA CYS A 30 12.04 40.72 -1.92
C CYS A 30 12.61 39.95 -3.11
N ARG A 31 13.68 39.19 -2.87
CA ARG A 31 14.34 38.33 -3.84
C ARG A 31 13.60 37.01 -3.93
N ASP A 32 12.30 37.05 -4.19
CA ASP A 32 11.49 35.83 -4.26
C ASP A 32 10.34 35.89 -5.27
N ILE A 33 10.20 36.98 -6.03
CA ILE A 33 9.17 37.07 -7.09
C ILE A 33 9.46 36.09 -8.23
N VAL A 34 10.73 35.92 -8.62
CA VAL A 34 11.11 34.97 -9.69
C VAL A 34 10.85 33.53 -9.26
N PHE A 35 11.20 33.16 -8.03
CA PHE A 35 10.92 31.82 -7.50
C PHE A 35 9.42 31.58 -7.29
N LEU A 36 8.66 32.61 -6.89
CA LEU A 36 7.20 32.54 -6.81
C LEU A 36 6.58 32.26 -8.20
N VAL A 37 7.05 32.92 -9.25
CA VAL A 37 6.57 32.67 -10.63
C VAL A 37 6.90 31.24 -11.08
N ILE A 38 8.12 30.76 -10.81
CA ILE A 38 8.52 29.37 -11.12
C ILE A 38 7.65 28.37 -10.36
N PHE A 39 7.37 28.63 -9.08
CA PHE A 39 6.51 27.78 -8.25
C PHE A 39 5.08 27.72 -8.79
N ILE A 40 4.49 28.86 -9.15
CA ILE A 40 3.13 28.90 -9.74
C ILE A 40 3.11 28.17 -11.08
N ALA A 41 4.12 28.37 -11.94
CA ALA A 41 4.22 27.67 -13.23
C ALA A 41 4.33 26.14 -13.04
N PHE A 42 5.09 25.69 -12.05
CA PHE A 42 5.19 24.27 -11.69
C PHE A 42 3.83 23.68 -11.27
N TRP A 43 3.08 24.38 -10.42
CA TRP A 43 1.75 23.94 -10.00
C TRP A 43 0.75 23.88 -11.15
N ILE A 44 0.76 24.88 -12.04
CA ILE A 44 -0.08 24.87 -13.24
C ILE A 44 0.27 23.66 -14.10
N ALA A 45 1.56 23.40 -14.34
CA ALA A 45 1.99 22.23 -15.10
C ALA A 45 1.53 20.91 -14.46
N MET A 46 1.65 20.78 -13.14
CA MET A 46 1.16 19.60 -12.41
C MET A 46 -0.35 19.41 -12.57
N ILE A 47 -1.15 20.45 -12.39
CA ILE A 47 -2.62 20.38 -12.51
C ILE A 47 -3.03 19.97 -13.93
N VAL A 48 -2.41 20.57 -14.96
CA VAL A 48 -2.69 20.25 -16.36
C VAL A 48 -2.31 18.81 -16.68
N ASN A 49 -1.11 18.37 -16.29
CA ASN A 49 -0.64 17.01 -16.52
C ASN A 49 -1.52 15.97 -15.80
N SER A 50 -1.89 16.24 -14.54
CA SER A 50 -2.80 15.38 -13.78
C SER A 50 -4.18 15.32 -14.45
N SER A 51 -4.75 16.47 -14.83
CA SER A 51 -6.06 16.53 -15.48
C SER A 51 -6.08 15.72 -16.78
N PHE A 52 -5.05 15.85 -17.62
CA PHE A 52 -4.94 15.05 -18.84
C PHE A 52 -4.83 13.55 -18.54
N ALA A 53 -4.03 13.18 -17.54
CA ALA A 53 -3.84 11.79 -17.14
C ALA A 53 -5.14 11.15 -16.61
N PHE A 54 -5.93 11.87 -15.82
CA PHE A 54 -7.21 11.36 -15.29
C PHE A 54 -8.34 11.37 -16.33
N ASN A 55 -8.40 12.38 -17.21
CA ASN A 55 -9.47 12.49 -18.20
C ASN A 55 -9.30 11.52 -19.37
N LYS A 56 -8.06 11.21 -19.78
CA LYS A 56 -7.80 10.28 -20.89
C LYS A 56 -7.31 8.91 -20.45
N GLY A 57 -6.73 8.80 -19.25
CA GLY A 57 -6.24 7.54 -18.71
C GLY A 57 -7.31 6.82 -17.90
N ASN A 58 -7.04 5.55 -17.60
CA ASN A 58 -7.81 4.79 -16.63
C ASN A 58 -6.89 4.46 -15.43
N PRO A 59 -7.08 5.11 -14.26
CA PRO A 59 -6.24 4.88 -13.09
C PRO A 59 -6.33 3.45 -12.55
N LEU A 60 -7.43 2.72 -12.84
CA LEU A 60 -7.61 1.34 -12.41
C LEU A 60 -6.54 0.40 -13.01
N ARG A 61 -5.94 0.74 -14.16
CA ARG A 61 -4.85 -0.08 -14.76
C ARG A 61 -3.56 -0.13 -13.94
N LEU A 62 -3.40 0.78 -12.98
CA LEU A 62 -2.24 0.77 -12.08
C LEU A 62 -2.37 -0.31 -11.01
N THR A 63 -3.60 -0.63 -10.59
CA THR A 63 -3.85 -1.51 -9.44
C THR A 63 -4.46 -2.85 -9.86
N TYR A 64 -5.34 -2.84 -10.87
CA TYR A 64 -6.05 -4.02 -11.35
C TYR A 64 -5.36 -4.67 -12.56
N GLY A 65 -5.62 -5.97 -12.71
CA GLY A 65 -5.19 -6.75 -13.87
C GLY A 65 -6.07 -6.53 -15.11
N LEU A 66 -5.70 -7.21 -16.19
CA LEU A 66 -6.48 -7.23 -17.44
C LEU A 66 -7.04 -8.63 -17.69
N ASP A 67 -8.20 -8.72 -18.31
CA ASP A 67 -8.70 -9.99 -18.87
C ASP A 67 -8.06 -10.27 -20.26
N TYR A 68 -8.45 -11.39 -20.88
CA TYR A 68 -8.01 -11.82 -22.20
C TYR A 68 -8.56 -10.94 -23.33
N LYS A 69 -9.56 -10.10 -23.05
CA LYS A 69 -10.12 -9.11 -23.98
C LYS A 69 -9.42 -7.75 -23.89
N GLY A 70 -8.58 -7.56 -22.88
CA GLY A 70 -7.89 -6.30 -22.61
C GLY A 70 -8.71 -5.30 -21.76
N ASN A 71 -9.85 -5.73 -21.21
CA ASN A 71 -10.59 -4.97 -20.22
C ASN A 71 -9.87 -4.98 -18.87
N VAL A 72 -10.12 -3.95 -18.07
CA VAL A 72 -9.59 -3.85 -16.70
C VAL A 72 -10.59 -4.51 -15.74
N CYS A 73 -10.13 -5.41 -14.89
CA CYS A 73 -10.98 -5.99 -13.84
C CYS A 73 -11.54 -4.88 -12.93
N GLY A 74 -12.81 -4.97 -12.52
CA GLY A 74 -13.51 -3.92 -11.77
C GLY A 74 -14.06 -2.76 -12.62
N ASN A 75 -13.85 -2.76 -13.94
CA ASN A 75 -14.35 -1.68 -14.81
C ASN A 75 -15.80 -1.88 -15.23
N ARG A 76 -16.68 -0.95 -14.83
CA ARG A 76 -18.12 -0.97 -15.16
C ARG A 76 -18.44 -0.72 -16.64
N HIS A 77 -17.52 -0.11 -17.38
CA HIS A 77 -17.69 0.19 -18.80
C HIS A 77 -17.02 -0.85 -19.71
N ALA A 78 -16.60 -1.98 -19.14
CA ALA A 78 -16.08 -3.11 -19.90
C ALA A 78 -17.23 -3.90 -20.54
N ASP A 79 -16.89 -4.73 -21.53
CA ASP A 79 -17.79 -5.70 -22.13
C ASP A 79 -17.18 -7.12 -21.99
N PRO A 80 -17.71 -7.99 -21.10
CA PRO A 80 -18.89 -7.80 -20.23
C PRO A 80 -18.69 -6.79 -19.07
N ASP A 81 -19.76 -6.41 -18.36
CA ASP A 81 -19.66 -5.53 -17.17
C ASP A 81 -18.84 -6.22 -16.06
N LEU A 82 -17.67 -5.66 -15.73
CA LEU A 82 -16.73 -6.22 -14.77
C LEU A 82 -16.81 -5.55 -13.39
N ARG A 83 -17.86 -4.79 -13.08
CA ARG A 83 -17.96 -4.01 -11.84
C ARG A 83 -17.76 -4.80 -10.55
N GLU A 84 -18.14 -6.08 -10.54
CA GLU A 84 -18.03 -7.00 -9.39
C GLU A 84 -16.84 -7.96 -9.52
N LEU A 85 -16.26 -8.05 -10.73
CA LEU A 85 -15.18 -8.96 -11.10
C LEU A 85 -13.84 -8.24 -11.00
N GLU A 86 -13.34 -8.11 -9.77
CA GLU A 86 -12.16 -7.29 -9.45
C GLU A 86 -10.83 -8.08 -9.48
N LEU A 87 -10.86 -9.42 -9.44
CA LEU A 87 -9.66 -10.25 -9.32
C LEU A 87 -9.19 -10.81 -10.66
N GLN A 88 -7.93 -10.60 -11.00
CA GLN A 88 -7.31 -11.23 -12.17
C GLN A 88 -6.87 -12.67 -11.87
N TYR A 89 -7.39 -13.64 -12.62
CA TYR A 89 -7.00 -15.05 -12.55
C TYR A 89 -6.37 -15.53 -13.87
N TRP A 90 -5.35 -16.39 -13.82
CA TRP A 90 -4.76 -17.01 -15.01
C TRP A 90 -5.37 -18.38 -15.26
N LEU A 91 -5.97 -18.56 -16.43
CA LEU A 91 -6.74 -19.76 -16.76
C LEU A 91 -5.86 -20.98 -17.05
N ASN A 92 -4.73 -20.78 -17.74
CA ASN A 92 -3.86 -21.87 -18.20
C ASN A 92 -2.55 -21.91 -17.38
N PRO A 93 -2.37 -22.92 -16.49
CA PRO A 93 -1.17 -23.05 -15.68
C PRO A 93 0.12 -23.24 -16.50
N ASN A 94 0.05 -23.94 -17.64
CA ASN A 94 1.21 -24.18 -18.50
C ASN A 94 1.73 -22.87 -19.11
N GLN A 95 0.84 -21.95 -19.51
CA GLN A 95 1.25 -20.62 -20.00
C GLN A 95 1.96 -19.80 -18.92
N VAL A 96 1.49 -19.90 -17.68
CA VAL A 96 2.13 -19.24 -16.53
C VAL A 96 3.50 -19.85 -16.27
N TYR A 97 3.62 -21.17 -16.32
CA TYR A 97 4.90 -21.88 -16.20
C TYR A 97 5.89 -21.49 -17.31
N GLU A 98 5.44 -21.52 -18.57
CA GLU A 98 6.25 -21.14 -19.73
C GLU A 98 6.78 -19.72 -19.60
N SER A 99 6.00 -18.79 -19.04
CA SER A 99 6.43 -17.41 -18.83
C SER A 99 7.58 -17.23 -17.84
N GLY A 100 7.82 -18.23 -16.98
CA GLY A 100 8.93 -18.26 -16.04
C GLY A 100 10.24 -18.78 -16.65
N LEU A 101 10.16 -19.54 -17.75
CA LEU A 101 11.33 -20.13 -18.39
C LEU A 101 12.18 -19.04 -19.06
N LYS A 102 13.47 -18.95 -18.69
CA LYS A 102 14.41 -17.97 -19.27
C LYS A 102 14.59 -18.08 -20.79
N SER A 103 14.23 -19.22 -21.38
CA SER A 103 14.41 -19.54 -22.80
C SER A 103 13.13 -19.36 -23.63
N SER A 104 12.00 -19.01 -23.05
CA SER A 104 10.76 -18.81 -23.79
C SER A 104 10.60 -17.33 -24.21
N GLU A 105 10.05 -17.10 -25.40
CA GLU A 105 9.61 -15.75 -25.81
C GLU A 105 8.26 -15.36 -25.17
N PHE A 106 7.62 -16.31 -24.48
CA PHE A 106 6.31 -16.14 -23.86
C PHE A 106 6.42 -15.31 -22.57
N LYS A 107 5.69 -14.20 -22.49
CA LYS A 107 5.69 -13.30 -21.33
C LYS A 107 4.40 -13.47 -20.54
N LEU A 108 4.46 -13.31 -19.21
CA LEU A 108 3.29 -13.46 -18.34
C LEU A 108 2.13 -12.52 -18.71
N LYS A 109 2.44 -11.35 -19.28
CA LYS A 109 1.43 -10.42 -19.83
C LYS A 109 0.62 -10.98 -21.01
N ASN A 110 1.10 -12.03 -21.66
CA ASN A 110 0.45 -12.73 -22.76
C ASN A 110 -0.27 -13.99 -22.28
N ALA A 111 -0.08 -14.39 -21.01
CA ALA A 111 -0.83 -15.50 -20.44
C ALA A 111 -2.31 -15.11 -20.37
N ARG A 112 -3.18 -16.04 -20.79
CA ARG A 112 -4.62 -15.80 -20.80
C ARG A 112 -5.12 -15.60 -19.36
N SER A 113 -5.73 -14.46 -19.10
CA SER A 113 -6.32 -14.14 -17.81
C SER A 113 -7.79 -13.76 -17.92
N ILE A 114 -8.54 -13.91 -16.84
CA ILE A 114 -9.96 -13.56 -16.73
C ILE A 114 -10.19 -12.81 -15.41
N CYS A 115 -11.25 -12.02 -15.32
CA CYS A 115 -11.65 -11.36 -14.08
C CYS A 115 -12.72 -12.17 -13.34
N LEU A 116 -12.53 -12.39 -12.04
CA LEU A 116 -13.40 -13.15 -11.13
C LEU A 116 -13.72 -12.32 -9.87
N MET A 117 -14.76 -12.70 -9.12
CA MET A 117 -15.06 -12.10 -7.81
C MET A 117 -14.14 -12.66 -6.72
N GLU A 118 -13.89 -13.97 -6.77
CA GLU A 118 -13.09 -14.71 -5.80
C GLU A 118 -12.09 -15.64 -6.49
N CYS A 119 -10.98 -15.93 -5.82
CA CYS A 119 -9.96 -16.81 -6.36
C CYS A 119 -10.42 -18.27 -6.26
N PRO A 120 -10.41 -19.03 -7.37
CA PRO A 120 -10.90 -20.39 -7.39
C PRO A 120 -9.95 -21.31 -6.61
N ILE A 121 -10.55 -22.26 -5.91
CA ILE A 121 -9.86 -23.27 -5.08
C ILE A 121 -10.27 -24.65 -5.61
N PRO A 122 -9.33 -25.62 -5.73
CA PRO A 122 -9.67 -26.99 -6.08
C PRO A 122 -10.62 -27.61 -5.04
N SER A 123 -11.53 -28.47 -5.50
CA SER A 123 -12.39 -29.28 -4.63
C SER A 123 -11.71 -30.62 -4.33
N ASP A 124 -12.02 -31.20 -3.17
CA ASP A 124 -11.55 -32.52 -2.76
C ASP A 124 -12.32 -33.66 -3.46
N ASP A 125 -13.58 -33.41 -3.82
CA ASP A 125 -14.50 -34.44 -4.33
C ASP A 125 -14.70 -34.40 -5.85
N ALA A 126 -14.48 -33.24 -6.48
CA ALA A 126 -14.75 -33.02 -7.90
C ALA A 126 -13.69 -32.12 -8.56
N LEU A 127 -13.64 -32.15 -9.89
CA LEU A 127 -12.84 -31.18 -10.65
C LEU A 127 -13.65 -29.91 -10.89
N ASN A 128 -13.25 -28.83 -10.23
CA ASN A 128 -13.81 -27.50 -10.47
C ASN A 128 -13.28 -26.93 -11.80
N TRP A 129 -14.11 -26.19 -12.52
CA TRP A 129 -13.74 -25.52 -13.76
C TRP A 129 -13.93 -24.01 -13.65
N VAL A 130 -13.10 -23.27 -14.38
CA VAL A 130 -13.36 -21.86 -14.68
C VAL A 130 -13.44 -21.73 -16.19
N CYS A 131 -14.56 -21.23 -16.66
CA CYS A 131 -14.82 -21.04 -18.07
C CYS A 131 -14.74 -19.58 -18.50
N ASP A 132 -14.45 -19.36 -19.78
CA ASP A 132 -14.43 -18.05 -20.41
C ASP A 132 -15.80 -17.33 -20.28
N TYR A 133 -15.84 -16.03 -20.51
CA TYR A 133 -17.10 -15.29 -20.49
C TYR A 133 -18.10 -15.91 -21.47
N PRO A 134 -19.40 -15.96 -21.10
CA PRO A 134 -20.41 -16.61 -21.91
C PRO A 134 -20.69 -15.84 -23.19
N GLU A 135 -20.07 -16.29 -24.28
CA GLU A 135 -20.09 -15.64 -25.59
C GLU A 135 -20.34 -16.65 -26.71
N GLY A 136 -20.81 -16.15 -27.86
CA GLY A 136 -21.00 -16.94 -29.06
C GLY A 136 -22.15 -17.95 -28.93
N GLU A 137 -21.82 -19.25 -29.00
CA GLU A 137 -22.79 -20.35 -28.91
C GLU A 137 -23.34 -20.55 -27.49
N ILE A 138 -22.65 -20.01 -26.48
CA ILE A 138 -23.02 -20.12 -25.08
C ILE A 138 -23.89 -18.91 -24.73
N ARG A 139 -25.20 -19.13 -24.55
CA ARG A 139 -26.19 -18.07 -24.29
C ARG A 139 -26.67 -18.07 -22.83
N ILE A 140 -25.74 -17.92 -21.89
CA ILE A 140 -26.06 -17.64 -20.48
C ILE A 140 -25.73 -16.18 -20.17
N SER A 141 -26.44 -15.58 -19.23
CA SER A 141 -26.09 -14.22 -18.79
C SER A 141 -24.79 -14.24 -17.97
N VAL A 142 -24.13 -13.08 -17.86
CA VAL A 142 -22.92 -12.95 -17.02
C VAL A 142 -23.25 -13.19 -15.55
N ASP A 143 -24.42 -12.75 -15.09
CA ASP A 143 -24.90 -12.99 -13.73
C ASP A 143 -25.13 -14.50 -13.48
N ASP A 144 -25.77 -15.21 -14.41
CA ASP A 144 -25.94 -16.67 -14.31
C ASP A 144 -24.59 -17.41 -14.33
N TRP A 145 -23.60 -16.90 -15.06
CA TRP A 145 -22.25 -17.44 -15.09
C TRP A 145 -21.55 -17.26 -13.74
N ILE A 146 -21.73 -16.11 -13.10
CA ILE A 146 -21.23 -15.85 -11.74
C ILE A 146 -21.91 -16.77 -10.72
N ASP A 147 -23.24 -16.89 -10.79
CA ASP A 147 -24.04 -17.74 -9.88
C ASP A 147 -23.68 -19.22 -9.98
N ARG A 148 -23.18 -19.65 -11.14
CA ARG A 148 -22.66 -21.01 -11.39
C ARG A 148 -21.20 -21.17 -11.01
N ASN A 149 -20.63 -20.24 -10.27
CA ASN A 149 -19.21 -20.22 -9.89
C ASN A 149 -18.29 -20.37 -11.12
N TYR A 150 -18.64 -19.67 -12.20
CA TYR A 150 -17.89 -19.61 -13.45
C TYR A 150 -17.82 -20.93 -14.25
N ASP A 151 -18.66 -21.92 -13.90
CA ASP A 151 -18.66 -23.25 -14.51
C ASP A 151 -19.89 -23.51 -15.38
N TYR A 152 -19.64 -23.89 -16.64
CA TYR A 152 -20.65 -24.45 -17.55
C TYR A 152 -20.10 -25.64 -18.35
N PHE A 153 -19.03 -26.29 -17.88
CA PHE A 153 -18.31 -27.34 -18.60
C PHE A 153 -19.23 -28.51 -19.02
N GLU A 154 -20.19 -28.87 -18.16
CA GLU A 154 -21.15 -29.94 -18.45
C GLU A 154 -22.02 -29.66 -19.68
N TYR A 155 -22.32 -28.38 -19.93
CA TYR A 155 -23.17 -27.94 -21.05
C TYR A 155 -22.40 -27.78 -22.37
N LEU A 156 -21.08 -28.01 -22.38
CA LEU A 156 -20.27 -27.91 -23.58
C LEU A 156 -20.57 -29.05 -24.56
N THR A 157 -20.46 -28.73 -25.86
CA THR A 157 -20.46 -29.73 -26.92
C THR A 157 -19.24 -30.67 -26.79
N PRO A 158 -19.30 -31.91 -27.31
CA PRO A 158 -18.17 -32.83 -27.24
C PRO A 158 -16.87 -32.27 -27.84
N ALA A 159 -16.97 -31.46 -28.90
CA ALA A 159 -15.83 -30.81 -29.53
C ALA A 159 -15.19 -29.75 -28.61
N MET A 160 -16.00 -28.90 -27.99
CA MET A 160 -15.52 -27.89 -27.03
C MET A 160 -14.94 -28.54 -25.78
N ARG A 161 -15.53 -29.64 -25.31
CA ARG A 161 -14.99 -30.41 -24.18
C ARG A 161 -13.58 -30.93 -24.47
N ASN A 162 -13.36 -31.47 -25.67
CA ASN A 162 -12.04 -31.94 -26.09
C ASN A 162 -11.03 -30.78 -26.19
N SER A 163 -11.45 -29.61 -26.67
CA SER A 163 -10.61 -28.39 -26.69
C SER A 163 -10.23 -27.92 -25.27
N SER A 164 -11.18 -27.90 -24.34
CA SER A 164 -10.94 -27.60 -22.92
C SER A 164 -9.95 -28.57 -22.28
N LEU A 165 -10.05 -29.87 -22.58
CA LEU A 165 -9.09 -30.90 -22.14
C LEU A 165 -7.67 -30.67 -22.71
N GLN A 166 -7.54 -30.00 -23.85
CA GLN A 166 -6.26 -29.60 -24.43
C GLN A 166 -5.76 -28.22 -23.93
N LEU A 167 -6.41 -27.63 -22.92
CA LEU A 167 -6.12 -26.29 -22.39
C LEU A 167 -6.23 -25.17 -23.45
N GLN A 168 -7.09 -25.36 -24.45
CA GLN A 168 -7.38 -24.36 -25.50
C GLN A 168 -8.65 -23.56 -25.22
N GLY A 169 -9.40 -23.94 -24.17
CA GLY A 169 -10.68 -23.33 -23.79
C GLY A 169 -11.89 -24.01 -24.45
N PRO A 170 -13.11 -23.59 -24.11
CA PRO A 170 -13.43 -22.39 -23.30
C PRO A 170 -13.32 -22.57 -21.79
N CYS A 171 -13.19 -23.80 -21.28
CA CYS A 171 -13.10 -24.09 -19.84
C CYS A 171 -11.74 -24.66 -19.46
N TYR A 172 -11.28 -24.30 -18.27
CA TYR A 172 -9.98 -24.67 -17.75
C TYR A 172 -10.11 -25.28 -16.34
N PRO A 173 -9.33 -26.33 -16.03
CA PRO A 173 -9.44 -27.02 -14.76
C PRO A 173 -8.77 -26.24 -13.61
N VAL A 174 -9.42 -26.17 -12.46
CA VAL A 174 -8.84 -25.60 -11.23
C VAL A 174 -8.04 -26.67 -10.52
N ILE A 175 -6.74 -26.72 -10.79
CA ILE A 175 -5.83 -27.73 -10.23
C ILE A 175 -4.93 -27.16 -9.13
N PHE A 176 -4.51 -25.90 -9.30
CA PHE A 176 -3.68 -25.22 -8.32
C PHE A 176 -4.55 -24.37 -7.40
N PRO A 177 -4.41 -24.50 -6.07
CA PRO A 177 -5.02 -23.56 -5.15
C PRO A 177 -4.48 -22.17 -5.40
N SER A 178 -5.36 -21.16 -5.35
CA SER A 178 -5.00 -19.78 -5.58
C SER A 178 -5.48 -18.87 -4.46
N VAL A 179 -4.72 -17.83 -4.18
CA VAL A 179 -5.06 -16.82 -3.16
C VAL A 179 -5.02 -15.43 -3.74
N ASN A 180 -5.92 -14.58 -3.23
CA ASN A 180 -5.95 -13.17 -3.60
C ASN A 180 -4.73 -12.46 -3.02
N VAL A 181 -3.77 -12.18 -3.89
CA VAL A 181 -2.64 -11.33 -3.59
C VAL A 181 -2.76 -10.11 -4.47
N HIS A 182 -3.39 -9.08 -3.91
CA HIS A 182 -3.46 -7.75 -4.51
C HIS A 182 -4.25 -7.71 -5.83
N TRP A 183 -5.55 -8.02 -5.76
CA TRP A 183 -6.46 -8.01 -6.92
C TRP A 183 -6.06 -8.99 -8.03
N SER A 184 -5.28 -10.01 -7.67
CA SER A 184 -4.78 -11.04 -8.57
C SER A 184 -4.64 -12.35 -7.82
N CYS A 185 -5.07 -13.43 -8.45
CA CYS A 185 -5.05 -14.77 -7.88
C CYS A 185 -3.72 -15.44 -8.20
N GLN A 186 -2.88 -15.61 -7.18
CA GLN A 186 -1.58 -16.27 -7.31
C GLN A 186 -1.68 -17.74 -6.89
N PHE A 187 -1.10 -18.63 -7.69
CA PHE A 187 -1.05 -20.06 -7.38
C PHE A 187 -0.15 -20.35 -6.17
N ILE A 188 -0.56 -21.31 -5.33
CA ILE A 188 0.20 -21.77 -4.16
C ILE A 188 0.86 -23.11 -4.50
N ALA A 189 2.01 -23.02 -5.17
CA ALA A 189 3.08 -23.99 -5.46
C ALA A 189 2.77 -25.46 -5.82
N ARG A 190 1.80 -26.15 -5.22
CA ARG A 190 1.49 -27.57 -5.48
C ARG A 190 0.09 -27.75 -6.05
N ALA A 191 -0.02 -28.60 -7.06
CA ALA A 191 -1.29 -29.08 -7.57
C ALA A 191 -2.04 -29.88 -6.52
N SER A 192 -3.38 -29.82 -6.53
CA SER A 192 -4.22 -30.75 -5.79
C SER A 192 -4.11 -32.14 -6.40
N ASN A 193 -3.67 -33.12 -5.62
CA ASN A 193 -3.55 -34.51 -6.07
C ASN A 193 -4.90 -35.06 -6.56
N MET A 194 -6.00 -34.68 -5.91
CA MET A 194 -7.34 -35.13 -6.27
C MET A 194 -7.78 -34.53 -7.59
N SER A 195 -7.69 -33.22 -7.75
CA SER A 195 -8.09 -32.52 -8.98
C SER A 195 -7.22 -32.94 -10.16
N LEU A 196 -5.92 -33.11 -9.96
CA LEU A 196 -5.00 -33.59 -10.98
C LEU A 196 -5.32 -35.01 -11.44
N LYS A 197 -5.59 -35.94 -10.51
CA LYS A 197 -5.99 -37.30 -10.86
C LYS A 197 -7.28 -37.35 -11.69
N HIS A 198 -8.29 -36.55 -11.31
CA HIS A 198 -9.53 -36.47 -12.09
C HIS A 198 -9.29 -35.89 -13.49
N TRP A 199 -8.42 -34.89 -13.61
CA TRP A 199 -8.02 -34.32 -14.89
C TRP A 199 -7.34 -35.34 -15.81
N GLU A 200 -6.39 -36.12 -15.29
CA GLU A 200 -5.72 -37.18 -16.04
C GLU A 200 -6.69 -38.29 -16.46
N GLN A 201 -7.62 -38.68 -15.58
CA GLN A 201 -8.66 -39.66 -15.89
C GLN A 201 -9.58 -39.22 -17.03
N MET A 202 -9.79 -37.91 -17.20
CA MET A 202 -10.56 -37.36 -18.32
C MET A 202 -9.75 -37.20 -19.61
N GLY A 203 -8.47 -37.63 -19.63
CA GLY A 203 -7.60 -37.50 -20.81
C GLY A 203 -7.12 -36.08 -21.05
N GLY A 204 -7.01 -35.27 -19.99
CA GLY A 204 -6.50 -33.92 -20.05
C GLY A 204 -5.04 -33.86 -20.49
N ALA A 205 -4.65 -32.73 -21.09
CA ALA A 205 -3.26 -32.46 -21.48
C ALA A 205 -2.33 -32.45 -20.25
N HIS A 206 -1.06 -32.80 -20.47
CA HIS A 206 -0.05 -32.81 -19.41
C HIS A 206 0.14 -31.41 -18.81
N ILE A 207 0.08 -31.31 -17.48
CA ILE A 207 0.26 -30.06 -16.73
C ILE A 207 1.60 -30.08 -16.03
N VAL A 208 2.35 -28.99 -16.16
CA VAL A 208 3.66 -28.90 -15.50
C VAL A 208 3.48 -28.56 -14.03
N GLU A 209 3.76 -29.54 -13.17
CA GLU A 209 3.67 -29.41 -11.71
C GLU A 209 4.87 -28.72 -11.06
N ASP A 210 6.01 -28.61 -11.77
CA ASP A 210 7.23 -27.96 -11.25
C ASP A 210 7.10 -26.43 -11.29
N ILE A 211 5.98 -25.90 -10.83
CA ILE A 211 5.88 -24.48 -10.55
C ILE A 211 6.72 -24.22 -9.30
N ARG A 212 8.05 -24.14 -9.46
CA ARG A 212 8.93 -23.45 -8.53
C ARG A 212 8.61 -21.97 -8.60
N ILE A 213 7.46 -21.62 -8.00
CA ILE A 213 6.96 -20.29 -7.64
C ILE A 213 7.89 -19.71 -6.58
N ASP A 214 9.13 -19.46 -6.96
CA ASP A 214 9.99 -18.64 -6.13
C ASP A 214 10.82 -17.74 -7.02
N LYS A 215 11.56 -18.26 -7.99
CA LYS A 215 12.58 -17.44 -8.66
C LYS A 215 12.07 -16.51 -9.75
N ASP A 216 11.09 -16.94 -10.54
CA ASP A 216 10.65 -16.20 -11.73
C ASP A 216 9.41 -15.34 -11.46
N ILE A 217 8.50 -15.81 -10.59
CA ILE A 217 7.46 -14.96 -10.00
C ILE A 217 8.11 -13.84 -9.17
N HIS A 218 9.12 -14.10 -8.32
CA HIS A 218 9.86 -13.00 -7.67
C HIS A 218 10.52 -12.05 -8.67
N ARG A 219 10.94 -12.48 -9.87
CA ARG A 219 11.54 -11.58 -10.88
C ARG A 219 10.50 -10.71 -11.57
N TYR A 220 9.31 -11.25 -11.86
CA TYR A 220 8.19 -10.47 -12.38
C TYR A 220 7.63 -9.50 -11.33
N ILE A 221 7.50 -9.98 -10.08
CA ILE A 221 7.11 -9.24 -8.89
C ILE A 221 8.10 -8.12 -8.56
N ASN A 222 9.40 -8.37 -8.67
CA ASN A 222 10.47 -7.38 -8.43
C ASN A 222 10.78 -6.55 -9.68
N SER A 223 10.02 -6.69 -10.77
CA SER A 223 10.13 -5.74 -11.88
C SER A 223 9.75 -4.35 -11.36
N ARG A 224 10.52 -3.33 -11.73
CA ARG A 224 10.35 -1.95 -11.21
C ARG A 224 8.91 -1.44 -11.39
N THR A 225 8.22 -1.91 -12.43
CA THR A 225 6.82 -1.60 -12.71
C THR A 225 5.86 -2.31 -11.76
N ALA A 226 6.07 -3.59 -11.44
CA ALA A 226 5.23 -4.31 -10.48
C ALA A 226 5.40 -3.77 -9.05
N VAL A 227 6.62 -3.38 -8.67
CA VAL A 227 6.90 -2.70 -7.39
C VAL A 227 6.15 -1.36 -7.31
N LEU A 228 6.20 -0.55 -8.37
CA LEU A 228 5.47 0.72 -8.43
C LEU A 228 3.94 0.50 -8.32
N LYS A 229 3.40 -0.49 -9.02
CA LYS A 229 1.96 -0.82 -8.96
C LYS A 229 1.51 -1.15 -7.54
N ARG A 230 2.31 -1.93 -6.79
CA ARG A 230 2.05 -2.26 -5.39
C ARG A 230 2.02 -1.02 -4.50
N TYR A 231 3.04 -0.17 -4.60
CA TYR A 231 3.07 1.08 -3.84
C TYR A 231 1.86 1.97 -4.14
N VAL A 232 1.46 2.09 -5.41
CA VAL A 232 0.30 2.90 -5.81
C VAL A 232 -0.99 2.36 -5.19
N ALA A 233 -1.16 1.04 -5.18
CA ALA A 233 -2.35 0.42 -4.62
C ALA A 233 -2.35 0.39 -3.08
N ASP A 234 -1.20 0.25 -2.43
CA ASP A 234 -1.07 0.44 -0.98
C ASP A 234 -1.44 1.87 -0.59
N VAL A 235 -0.96 2.87 -1.34
CA VAL A 235 -1.39 4.27 -1.19
C VAL A 235 -2.89 4.41 -1.43
N GLY A 236 -3.44 3.72 -2.44
CA GLY A 236 -4.87 3.72 -2.74
C GLY A 236 -5.74 3.18 -1.60
N LYS A 237 -5.31 2.11 -0.92
CA LYS A 237 -6.02 1.56 0.25
C LYS A 237 -5.81 2.41 1.51
N SER A 238 -4.60 2.94 1.73
CA SER A 238 -4.26 3.72 2.92
C SER A 238 -4.54 5.22 2.80
N TRP A 239 -5.11 5.70 1.68
CA TRP A 239 -5.37 7.12 1.45
C TRP A 239 -6.17 7.82 2.57
N PRO A 240 -7.18 7.22 3.23
CA PRO A 240 -7.91 7.89 4.30
C PRO A 240 -7.00 8.08 5.52
N VAL A 241 -6.17 7.07 5.82
CA VAL A 241 -5.18 7.12 6.90
C VAL A 241 -4.14 8.20 6.63
N LEU A 242 -3.68 8.35 5.38
CA LEU A 242 -2.73 9.40 5.01
C LEU A 242 -3.31 10.81 5.20
N ILE A 243 -4.58 11.03 4.83
CA ILE A 243 -5.23 12.33 5.03
C ILE A 243 -5.42 12.62 6.52
N VAL A 244 -5.91 11.64 7.28
CA VAL A 244 -6.18 11.83 8.71
C VAL A 244 -4.88 12.00 9.51
N CYS A 245 -3.96 11.05 9.40
CA CYS A 245 -2.72 11.03 10.19
C CYS A 245 -1.62 11.94 9.63
N GLY A 246 -1.57 12.17 8.32
CA GLY A 246 -0.55 12.98 7.67
C GLY A 246 -0.96 14.43 7.39
N GLY A 247 -2.27 14.70 7.25
CA GLY A 247 -2.81 16.03 6.99
C GLY A 247 -3.46 16.65 8.21
N ILE A 248 -4.62 16.12 8.61
CA ILE A 248 -5.50 16.76 9.60
C ILE A 248 -4.85 16.76 10.99
N LEU A 249 -4.39 15.61 11.47
CA LEU A 249 -3.85 15.46 12.82
C LEU A 249 -2.59 16.32 13.06
N PRO A 250 -1.60 16.38 12.14
CA PRO A 250 -0.46 17.28 12.28
C PRO A 250 -0.84 18.76 12.24
N LEU A 251 -1.83 19.16 11.43
CA LEU A 251 -2.32 20.54 11.41
C LEU A 251 -2.96 20.93 12.76
N LEU A 252 -3.79 20.06 13.32
CA LEU A 252 -4.40 20.28 14.63
C LEU A 252 -3.35 20.31 15.75
N LEU A 253 -2.39 19.38 15.74
CA LEU A 253 -1.27 19.38 16.68
C LEU A 253 -0.43 20.66 16.54
N SER A 254 -0.19 21.13 15.32
CA SER A 254 0.54 22.38 15.08
C SER A 254 -0.21 23.60 15.61
N ILE A 255 -1.53 23.69 15.41
CA ILE A 255 -2.34 24.79 15.95
C ILE A 255 -2.34 24.74 17.48
N THR A 256 -2.56 23.55 18.06
CA THR A 256 -2.54 23.32 19.51
C THR A 256 -1.19 23.72 20.11
N TRP A 257 -0.09 23.38 19.43
CA TRP A 257 1.26 23.74 19.81
C TRP A 257 1.48 25.26 19.82
N LEU A 258 1.02 25.97 18.80
CA LEU A 258 1.11 27.43 18.73
C LEU A 258 0.32 28.13 19.84
N LEU A 259 -0.88 27.63 20.16
CA LEU A 259 -1.67 28.13 21.28
C LEU A 259 -0.97 27.87 22.63
N MET A 260 -0.35 26.71 22.81
CA MET A 260 0.36 26.38 24.04
C MET A 260 1.55 27.32 24.30
N ILE A 261 2.29 27.74 23.27
CA ILE A 261 3.37 28.72 23.40
C ILE A 261 2.84 30.08 23.87
N GLN A 262 1.62 30.46 23.47
CA GLN A 262 1.04 31.76 23.86
C GLN A 262 0.51 31.77 25.30
N PHE A 263 -0.08 30.66 25.78
CA PHE A 263 -0.75 30.63 27.08
C PHE A 263 0.07 29.99 28.21
N CYS A 264 1.05 29.13 27.92
CA CYS A 264 1.77 28.39 28.96
C CYS A 264 3.22 28.03 28.55
N VAL A 265 4.09 29.04 28.51
CA VAL A 265 5.52 28.87 28.19
C VAL A 265 6.25 27.93 29.15
N ALA A 266 5.86 27.93 30.43
CA ALA A 266 6.51 27.09 31.45
C ALA A 266 6.08 25.60 31.38
N GLY A 267 4.87 25.29 30.90
CA GLY A 267 4.35 23.92 30.79
C GLY A 267 4.76 23.22 29.48
N MET A 268 5.07 23.97 28.44
CA MET A 268 5.42 23.46 27.12
C MET A 268 6.56 22.42 27.12
N PRO A 269 7.71 22.63 27.80
CA PRO A 269 8.80 21.66 27.78
C PRO A 269 8.46 20.35 28.50
N TRP A 270 7.66 20.41 29.57
CA TRP A 270 7.25 19.23 30.33
C TRP A 270 6.32 18.34 29.54
N ILE A 271 5.35 18.94 28.83
CA ILE A 271 4.44 18.20 27.95
C ILE A 271 5.23 17.50 26.83
N THR A 272 6.22 18.16 26.22
CA THR A 272 7.04 17.52 25.19
C THR A 272 7.87 16.36 25.70
N ILE A 273 8.44 16.46 26.91
CA ILE A 273 9.24 15.38 27.50
C ILE A 273 8.35 14.17 27.76
N VAL A 274 7.19 14.38 28.39
CA VAL A 274 6.25 13.30 28.69
C VAL A 274 5.75 12.63 27.41
N VAL A 275 5.38 13.40 26.38
CA VAL A 275 4.93 12.84 25.09
C VAL A 275 6.06 12.07 24.40
N PHE A 276 7.28 12.60 24.39
CA PHE A 276 8.44 11.92 23.78
C PHE A 276 8.77 10.60 24.49
N ASP A 277 8.79 10.60 25.82
CA ASP A 277 9.06 9.41 26.62
C ASP A 277 7.95 8.35 26.43
N ILE A 278 6.67 8.75 26.36
CA ILE A 278 5.55 7.84 26.06
C ILE A 278 5.69 7.24 24.66
N LEU A 279 6.03 8.04 23.65
CA LEU A 279 6.18 7.58 22.26
C LEU A 279 7.34 6.61 22.10
N ILE A 280 8.46 6.85 22.77
CA ILE A 280 9.62 5.96 22.65
C ILE A 280 9.41 4.64 23.39
N ILE A 281 8.67 4.66 24.51
CA ILE A 281 8.22 3.45 25.22
C ILE A 281 7.25 2.65 24.34
N SER A 282 6.26 3.30 23.72
CA SER A 282 5.27 2.61 22.87
C SER A 282 5.90 2.02 21.61
N ALA A 283 6.79 2.74 20.95
CA ALA A 283 7.55 2.24 19.79
C ALA A 283 8.41 1.04 20.17
N THR A 284 9.11 1.10 21.31
CA THR A 284 9.90 -0.02 21.82
C THR A 284 9.01 -1.23 22.09
N MET A 285 7.88 -1.05 22.79
CA MET A 285 6.91 -2.12 23.04
C MET A 285 6.41 -2.76 21.74
N PHE A 286 6.10 -1.97 20.71
CA PHE A 286 5.67 -2.48 19.40
C PHE A 286 6.73 -3.38 18.75
N PHE A 287 8.01 -3.02 18.81
CA PHE A 287 9.09 -3.87 18.28
C PHE A 287 9.24 -5.18 19.07
N TYR A 288 8.99 -5.17 20.38
CA TYR A 288 8.98 -6.40 21.20
C TYR A 288 7.82 -7.34 20.85
N LEU A 289 6.64 -6.78 20.56
CA LEU A 289 5.50 -7.55 20.05
C LEU A 289 5.86 -8.20 18.71
N LYS A 290 6.44 -7.42 17.79
CA LYS A 290 6.82 -7.91 16.46
C LYS A 290 7.99 -8.91 16.48
N ALA A 291 8.89 -8.78 17.45
CA ALA A 291 9.98 -9.73 17.70
C ALA A 291 9.50 -11.08 18.27
N GLY A 292 8.25 -11.16 18.77
CA GLY A 292 7.70 -12.38 19.35
C GLY A 292 8.26 -12.71 20.74
N TRP A 293 8.79 -11.72 21.47
CA TRP A 293 9.27 -11.90 22.85
C TRP A 293 8.13 -11.83 23.88
N ILE A 294 7.04 -11.11 23.59
CA ILE A 294 5.78 -11.23 24.32
C ILE A 294 4.98 -12.37 23.68
N GLY A 295 4.59 -13.37 24.46
CA GLY A 295 3.86 -14.55 23.98
C GLY A 295 2.50 -14.22 23.35
N ASN A 296 2.15 -14.97 22.30
CA ASN A 296 0.94 -14.80 21.49
C ASN A 296 -0.35 -14.74 22.31
N ASN A 297 -0.40 -15.42 23.46
CA ASN A 297 -1.57 -15.53 24.34
C ASN A 297 -2.01 -14.20 24.98
N ALA A 298 -1.17 -13.15 24.96
CA ALA A 298 -1.51 -11.84 25.51
C ALA A 298 -1.98 -10.82 24.44
N ILE A 299 -1.91 -11.15 23.14
CA ILE A 299 -2.01 -10.17 22.04
C ILE A 299 -3.15 -10.50 21.05
N THR A 300 -3.58 -11.77 20.96
CA THR A 300 -4.67 -12.22 20.07
C THR A 300 -5.98 -11.44 20.18
N PRO A 301 -6.42 -10.93 21.35
CA PRO A 301 -7.68 -10.18 21.46
C PRO A 301 -7.65 -8.78 20.85
N ILE A 302 -6.46 -8.21 20.58
CA ILE A 302 -6.31 -6.79 20.22
C ILE A 302 -5.92 -6.61 18.75
N ILE A 303 -5.23 -7.58 18.15
CA ILE A 303 -4.66 -7.47 16.79
C ILE A 303 -5.42 -8.32 15.75
N GLY A 304 -6.34 -9.20 16.19
CA GLY A 304 -7.01 -10.15 15.30
C GLY A 304 -6.11 -11.34 14.94
N GLU A 305 -6.73 -12.42 14.51
CA GLU A 305 -6.05 -13.67 14.13
C GLU A 305 -4.99 -13.39 13.06
N HIS A 306 -3.73 -13.76 13.34
CA HIS A 306 -2.65 -13.60 12.36
C HIS A 306 -2.90 -14.51 11.15
N ASP A 307 -2.81 -13.92 9.96
CA ASP A 307 -2.86 -14.65 8.69
C ASP A 307 -1.88 -15.84 8.73
N PRO A 308 -2.36 -17.09 8.54
CA PRO A 308 -1.54 -18.30 8.68
C PRO A 308 -0.45 -18.44 7.60
N TYR A 309 -0.33 -17.46 6.69
CA TYR A 309 0.55 -17.48 5.53
C TYR A 309 1.80 -16.59 5.67
N VAL A 310 1.97 -15.85 6.77
CA VAL A 310 3.20 -15.07 7.01
C VAL A 310 4.24 -15.91 7.74
N HIS A 311 4.95 -16.76 6.99
CA HIS A 311 6.14 -17.42 7.51
C HIS A 311 7.30 -16.42 7.57
N ILE A 312 7.51 -15.78 8.73
CA ILE A 312 8.70 -14.96 8.98
C ILE A 312 9.91 -15.90 8.89
N SER A 313 10.76 -15.69 7.89
CA SER A 313 11.97 -16.49 7.72
C SER A 313 12.90 -16.30 8.93
N GLY A 314 13.63 -17.34 9.36
CA GLY A 314 14.52 -17.24 10.53
C GLY A 314 15.59 -16.14 10.44
N ARG A 315 15.90 -15.67 9.23
CA ARG A 315 16.80 -14.53 9.00
C ARG A 315 16.12 -13.19 9.35
N GLU A 316 14.86 -13.01 8.97
CA GLU A 316 14.09 -11.80 9.29
C GLU A 316 13.83 -11.70 10.79
N GLN A 317 13.55 -12.82 11.46
CA GLN A 317 13.34 -12.84 12.90
C GLN A 317 14.58 -12.36 13.69
N ASN A 318 15.78 -12.77 13.27
CA ASN A 318 17.04 -12.28 13.86
C ASN A 318 17.23 -10.76 13.65
N HIS A 319 16.82 -10.22 12.49
CA HIS A 319 16.85 -8.77 12.25
C HIS A 319 15.88 -8.02 13.17
N LEU A 320 14.68 -8.55 13.38
CA LEU A 320 13.71 -7.96 14.30
C LEU A 320 14.19 -7.99 15.76
N HIS A 321 14.85 -9.06 16.20
CA HIS A 321 15.43 -9.15 17.55
C HIS A 321 16.55 -8.13 17.73
N ALA A 322 17.44 -7.99 16.75
CA ALA A 322 18.51 -6.99 16.79
C ALA A 322 17.96 -5.55 16.87
N ILE A 323 16.90 -5.25 16.10
CA ILE A 323 16.24 -3.94 16.13
C ILE A 323 15.57 -3.68 17.49
N ALA A 324 14.91 -4.68 18.09
CA ALA A 324 14.29 -4.54 19.40
C ALA A 324 15.32 -4.21 20.50
N VAL A 325 16.48 -4.87 20.50
CA VAL A 325 17.59 -4.58 21.43
C VAL A 325 18.20 -3.20 21.18
N LEU A 326 18.32 -2.78 19.92
CA LEU A 326 18.78 -1.43 19.60
C LEU A 326 17.80 -0.37 20.12
N MET A 327 16.48 -0.60 19.94
CA MET A 327 15.45 0.33 20.40
C MET A 327 15.40 0.47 21.91
N THR A 328 15.70 -0.58 22.69
CA THR A 328 15.81 -0.42 24.15
C THR A 328 17.02 0.39 24.58
N ALA A 329 18.17 0.21 23.94
CA ALA A 329 19.33 1.04 24.21
C ALA A 329 19.02 2.52 23.95
N VAL A 330 18.35 2.81 22.83
CA VAL A 330 17.89 4.17 22.49
C VAL A 330 16.87 4.69 23.51
N MET A 331 15.89 3.90 23.94
CA MET A 331 14.92 4.26 24.97
C MET A 331 15.59 4.62 26.30
N ILE A 332 16.54 3.80 26.77
CA ILE A 332 17.25 4.05 28.04
C ILE A 332 18.04 5.36 27.95
N ILE A 333 18.77 5.57 26.85
CA ILE A 333 19.54 6.81 26.64
C ILE A 333 18.60 8.02 26.59
N ALA A 334 17.46 7.91 25.89
CA ALA A 334 16.46 8.95 25.78
C ALA A 334 15.90 9.34 27.16
N VAL A 335 15.44 8.37 27.95
CA VAL A 335 14.89 8.62 29.30
C VAL A 335 15.95 9.22 30.24
N LEU A 336 17.18 8.71 30.20
CA LEU A 336 18.28 9.30 30.99
C LEU A 336 18.59 10.74 30.56
N SER A 337 18.53 11.03 29.26
CA SER A 337 18.70 12.38 28.73
C SER A 337 17.55 13.31 29.15
N SER A 338 16.29 12.84 29.13
CA SER A 338 15.11 13.56 29.62
C SER A 338 15.28 13.97 31.08
N ILE A 339 15.74 13.04 31.94
CA ILE A 339 16.02 13.30 33.36
C ILE A 339 17.15 14.31 33.54
N ALA A 340 18.24 14.20 32.76
CA ALA A 340 19.37 15.10 32.86
C ALA A 340 19.01 16.54 32.44
N ILE A 341 18.20 16.69 31.40
CA ILE A 341 17.77 17.99 30.85
C ILE A 341 16.71 18.65 31.75
N ALA A 342 15.90 17.89 32.48
CA ALA A 342 14.88 18.42 33.38
C ALA A 342 15.42 19.47 34.38
N ARG A 343 16.64 19.25 34.92
CA ARG A 343 17.29 20.22 35.82
C ARG A 343 17.63 21.55 35.14
N ARG A 344 18.06 21.50 33.88
CA ARG A 344 18.38 22.69 33.09
C ARG A 344 17.11 23.43 32.67
N ILE A 345 16.03 22.71 32.36
CA ILE A 345 14.73 23.30 32.04
C ILE A 345 14.16 24.05 33.25
N LEU A 346 14.24 23.50 34.46
CA LEU A 346 13.80 24.17 35.68
C LEU A 346 14.49 25.53 35.92
N MET A 347 15.78 25.64 35.58
CA MET A 347 16.53 26.90 35.67
C MET A 347 16.12 27.87 34.56
N ALA A 348 15.83 27.39 33.36
CA ALA A 348 15.43 28.24 32.24
C ALA A 348 13.98 28.75 32.39
N THR A 349 13.06 27.93 32.89
CA THR A 349 11.66 28.32 33.11
C THR A 349 11.51 29.30 34.26
N SER A 350 12.35 29.24 35.29
CA SER A 350 12.36 30.24 36.37
C SER A 350 12.80 31.61 35.88
N VAL A 351 13.78 31.67 34.97
CA VAL A 351 14.23 32.92 34.32
C VAL A 351 13.14 33.49 33.39
N LEU A 352 12.50 32.64 32.58
CA LEU A 352 11.41 33.06 31.69
C LEU A 352 10.20 33.61 32.46
N LYS A 353 9.86 32.98 33.59
CA LYS A 353 8.79 33.47 34.48
C LYS A 353 9.15 34.80 35.13
N ALA A 354 10.39 34.97 35.59
CA ALA A 354 10.87 36.25 36.13
C ALA A 354 10.82 37.38 35.10
N SER A 355 11.00 37.08 33.80
CA SER A 355 10.86 38.09 32.73
C SER A 355 9.42 38.38 32.32
N SER A 356 8.48 37.43 32.49
CA SER A 356 7.06 37.65 32.20
C SER A 356 6.32 38.43 33.29
N ASP A 357 6.79 38.35 34.53
CA ASP A 357 6.20 39.07 35.68
C ASP A 357 6.64 40.55 35.74
N VAL A 358 7.56 40.98 34.87
CA VAL A 358 8.11 42.36 34.80
C VAL A 358 7.37 43.24 33.76
N ASN A 359 6.45 42.66 33.00
CA ASN A 359 5.57 43.34 32.04
C ASN A 359 4.12 43.21 32.50
#